data_AF-A0A151RRU8-F1
#
_entry.id   AF-A0A151RRU8-F1
#
_cell.length_a   1.000
_cell.length_b   1.000
_cell.length_c   1.000
_cell.angle_alpha   90.00
_cell.angle_beta   90.00
_cell.angle_gamma   90.00
#
_symmetry.space_group_name_H-M   'P 1'
#
loop_
_entity.id
_entity.type
_entity.pdbx_description
1 polymer ?
#
loop_
_entity_poly.entity_id
_entity_poly.type
_entity_poly.pdbx_seq_one_letter_code
_entity_poly.pdbx_strand_id
1 'polypeptide(L)'
;MYILSGREGSLFLASFRGVRYHLQDFAGQGNDPKNEKELFNLHHASLRNVIERIFGIFKSRFTIFKSTPPFLFKTQVKIELVCVALHKFLLKECRFD
;
A
#
# COMPACT_ATOMS: atom_id res chain seq x y z
N MET A 1 -10.89 6.63 1.89
CA MET A 1 -9.51 6.87 1.40
C MET A 1 -9.53 6.87 -0.13
N TYR A 2 -10.20 7.88 -0.68
CA TYR A 2 -10.46 8.08 -2.11
C TYR A 2 -9.37 8.94 -2.77
N ILE A 3 -8.15 8.96 -2.22
CA ILE A 3 -7.09 9.87 -2.67
C ILE A 3 -6.07 9.12 -3.54
N LEU A 4 -6.50 8.17 -4.37
CA LEU A 4 -5.64 7.57 -5.39
C LEU A 4 -6.38 7.29 -6.70
N SER A 5 -7.55 7.91 -6.92
CA SER A 5 -8.26 7.79 -8.18
C SER A 5 -8.86 9.14 -8.57
N GLY A 6 -8.08 9.91 -9.32
CA GLY A 6 -8.59 11.04 -10.09
C GLY A 6 -8.42 12.40 -9.44
N ARG A 7 -7.68 13.26 -10.15
CA ARG A 7 -7.53 14.70 -9.97
C ARG A 7 -6.72 15.16 -8.75
N GLU A 8 -5.48 15.54 -9.10
CA GLU A 8 -4.61 16.52 -8.44
C GLU A 8 -4.33 16.32 -6.94
N GLY A 9 -3.15 15.78 -6.64
CA GLY A 9 -2.63 15.76 -5.27
C GLY A 9 -1.30 15.00 -5.12
N SER A 10 -0.23 15.76 -4.85
CA SER A 10 1.06 15.36 -4.25
C SER A 10 2.02 14.46 -5.06
N LEU A 11 2.96 15.13 -5.72
CA LEU A 11 4.08 14.65 -6.54
C LEU A 11 5.24 14.01 -5.74
N PHE A 12 5.01 13.34 -4.61
CA PHE A 12 6.15 12.94 -3.77
C PHE A 12 6.83 11.64 -4.20
N LEU A 13 6.13 10.70 -4.86
CA LEU A 13 6.70 9.40 -5.30
C LEU A 13 5.99 8.86 -6.56
N ALA A 14 5.76 9.66 -7.58
CA ALA A 14 5.17 9.15 -8.82
C ALA A 14 6.17 8.26 -9.58
N SER A 15 5.72 7.12 -10.12
CA SER A 15 6.54 6.27 -10.99
C SER A 15 7.05 7.04 -12.21
N PHE A 16 8.28 6.75 -12.65
CA PHE A 16 8.81 7.30 -13.89
C PHE A 16 7.98 6.83 -15.09
N ARG A 17 7.45 7.78 -15.87
CA ARG A 17 6.65 7.50 -17.07
C ARG A 17 7.53 6.96 -18.21
N GLY A 18 6.97 6.05 -19.01
CA GLY A 18 7.67 5.44 -20.14
C GLY A 18 8.71 4.38 -19.77
N VAL A 19 8.74 3.97 -18.50
CA VAL A 19 9.66 2.94 -17.97
C VAL A 19 8.83 1.78 -17.43
N ARG A 20 9.35 0.54 -17.55
CA ARG A 20 8.68 -0.67 -17.02
C ARG A 20 8.31 -0.48 -15.54
N TYR A 21 7.13 -0.93 -15.15
CA TYR A 21 6.60 -0.70 -13.81
C TYR A 21 5.67 -1.80 -13.28
N HIS A 22 5.18 -2.72 -14.13
CA HIS A 22 4.36 -3.82 -13.60
C HIS A 22 5.28 -4.85 -12.97
N LEU A 23 4.91 -5.35 -11.79
CA LEU A 23 5.69 -6.38 -11.10
C LEU A 23 5.89 -7.64 -11.96
N GLN A 24 4.94 -7.96 -12.85
CA GLN A 24 5.06 -9.07 -13.79
C GLN A 24 6.15 -8.85 -14.86
N ASP A 25 6.46 -7.60 -15.22
CA ASP A 25 7.53 -7.27 -16.17
C ASP A 25 8.92 -7.67 -15.64
N PHE A 26 9.03 -7.86 -14.32
CA PHE A 26 10.25 -8.23 -13.59
C PHE A 26 10.19 -9.68 -13.06
N ALA A 27 9.14 -10.44 -13.36
CA ALA A 27 9.02 -11.82 -12.92
C ALA A 27 9.79 -12.76 -13.87
N GLY A 28 10.66 -13.62 -13.32
CA GLY A 28 11.40 -14.64 -14.07
C GLY A 28 12.88 -14.31 -14.30
N GLN A 29 13.63 -15.31 -14.76
CA GLN A 29 15.08 -15.24 -14.91
C GLN A 29 15.47 -14.28 -16.06
N GLY A 30 16.36 -13.32 -15.79
CA GLY A 30 16.85 -12.35 -16.76
C GLY A 30 15.97 -11.10 -16.93
N ASN A 31 14.93 -10.94 -16.12
CA ASN A 31 14.05 -9.77 -16.12
C ASN A 31 14.44 -8.71 -15.07
N ASP A 32 15.68 -8.74 -14.58
CA ASP A 32 16.19 -7.77 -13.63
C ASP A 32 16.10 -6.33 -14.17
N PRO A 33 15.87 -5.33 -13.29
CA PRO A 33 15.90 -3.93 -13.66
C PRO A 33 17.22 -3.56 -14.33
N LYS A 34 17.15 -2.93 -15.51
CA LYS A 34 18.32 -2.56 -16.31
C LYS A 34 18.85 -1.17 -15.98
N ASN A 35 18.04 -0.34 -15.32
CA ASN A 35 18.42 1.02 -14.97
C ASN A 35 17.80 1.43 -13.63
N GLU A 36 18.33 2.52 -13.05
CA GLU A 36 17.89 3.04 -11.75
C GLU A 36 16.40 3.43 -11.75
N LYS A 37 15.85 3.86 -12.89
CA LYS A 37 14.43 4.23 -13.02
C LYS A 37 13.51 3.01 -12.97
N GLU A 38 13.91 1.91 -13.59
CA GLU A 38 13.22 0.62 -13.51
C GLU A 38 13.28 0.06 -12.09
N LEU A 39 14.44 0.16 -11.43
CA LEU A 39 14.59 -0.26 -10.04
C LEU A 39 13.69 0.56 -9.11
N PHE A 40 13.67 1.88 -9.27
CA PHE A 40 12.77 2.76 -8.52
C PHE A 40 11.29 2.39 -8.76
N ASN A 41 10.90 2.21 -10.03
CA ASN A 41 9.53 1.82 -10.37
C ASN A 41 9.15 0.46 -9.79
N LEU A 42 10.06 -0.52 -9.83
CA LEU A 42 9.86 -1.84 -9.24
C LEU A 42 9.65 -1.74 -7.71
N HIS A 43 10.52 -1.03 -7.00
CA HIS A 43 10.37 -0.80 -5.57
C HIS A 43 9.07 -0.07 -5.24
N HIS A 44 8.75 0.99 -5.99
CA HIS A 44 7.53 1.75 -5.82
C HIS A 44 6.28 0.88 -6.02
N ALA A 45 6.22 0.11 -7.10
CA ALA A 45 5.11 -0.80 -7.40
C ALA A 45 4.98 -1.91 -6.36
N SER A 46 6.11 -2.44 -5.86
CA SER A 46 6.13 -3.48 -4.83
C SER A 46 5.54 -2.97 -3.51
N LEU A 47 6.01 -1.80 -3.05
CA LEU A 47 5.49 -1.15 -1.85
C LEU A 47 3.99 -0.84 -1.98
N ARG A 48 3.58 -0.29 -3.13
CA ARG A 48 2.18 0.00 -3.42
C ARG A 48 1.32 -1.26 -3.36
N ASN A 49 1.78 -2.37 -3.96
CA ASN A 49 1.08 -3.64 -3.94
C ASN A 49 0.91 -4.20 -2.52
N VAL A 50 1.92 -4.07 -1.66
CA VAL A 50 1.80 -4.46 -0.23
C VAL A 50 0.72 -3.63 0.47
N ILE A 51 0.75 -2.31 0.29
CA ILE A 51 -0.22 -1.40 0.90
C ILE A 51 -1.64 -1.72 0.40
N GLU A 52 -1.83 -1.86 -0.91
CA GLU A 52 -3.12 -2.20 -1.52
C GLU A 52 -3.64 -3.57 -1.06
N ARG A 53 -2.77 -4.57 -0.92
CA ARG A 53 -3.14 -5.90 -0.39
C ARG A 53 -3.58 -5.82 1.07
N ILE A 54 -2.88 -5.05 1.89
CA ILE A 54 -3.28 -4.80 3.29
C ILE A 54 -4.67 -4.17 3.30
N PHE A 55 -4.89 -3.09 2.54
CA PHE A 55 -6.21 -2.46 2.44
C PHE A 55 -7.29 -3.40 1.90
N GLY A 56 -6.95 -4.28 0.96
CA GLY A 56 -7.85 -5.33 0.45
C GLY A 56 -8.29 -6.29 1.54
N ILE A 57 -7.35 -6.76 2.37
CA ILE A 57 -7.66 -7.62 3.54
C ILE A 57 -8.54 -6.86 4.54
N PHE A 58 -8.21 -5.61 4.84
CA PHE A 58 -9.02 -4.76 5.71
C PHE A 58 -10.45 -4.61 5.17
N LYS A 59 -10.61 -4.28 3.89
CA LYS A 59 -11.94 -4.20 3.24
C LYS A 59 -12.71 -5.53 3.25
N SER A 60 -12.01 -6.65 3.12
CA SER A 60 -12.65 -7.97 3.15
C SER A 60 -13.11 -8.37 4.55
N ARG A 61 -12.32 -8.06 5.59
CA ARG A 61 -12.61 -8.44 6.98
C ARG A 61 -13.58 -7.48 7.67
N PHE A 62 -13.53 -6.21 7.31
CA PHE A 62 -14.28 -5.16 7.97
C PHE A 62 -15.32 -4.58 6.99
N THR A 63 -16.57 -5.05 7.13
CA THR A 63 -17.73 -4.59 6.33
C THR A 63 -17.93 -3.07 6.37
N ILE A 64 -17.42 -2.41 7.41
CA ILE A 64 -17.38 -0.94 7.55
C ILE A 64 -16.63 -0.22 6.43
N PHE A 65 -15.80 -0.91 5.65
CA PHE A 65 -15.11 -0.35 4.48
C PHE A 65 -15.69 -0.82 3.14
N LYS A 66 -16.70 -1.71 3.14
CA LYS A 66 -17.39 -2.19 1.94
C LYS A 66 -18.49 -1.23 1.47
N SER A 67 -19.17 -0.57 2.39
CA SER A 67 -20.07 0.55 2.13
C SER A 67 -19.37 1.86 2.47
N THR A 68 -19.73 2.96 1.79
CA THR A 68 -19.30 4.32 2.17
C THR A 68 -19.57 4.48 3.67
N PRO A 69 -18.53 4.57 4.51
CA PRO A 69 -18.79 4.58 5.94
C PRO A 69 -19.51 5.89 6.28
N PRO A 70 -20.63 5.85 7.02
CA PRO A 70 -21.25 7.05 7.59
C PRO A 70 -20.43 7.60 8.77
N PHE A 71 -19.13 7.31 8.82
CA PHE A 71 -18.26 7.62 9.94
C PHE A 71 -17.41 8.84 9.60
N LEU A 72 -17.46 9.84 10.48
CA LEU A 72 -16.64 11.04 10.40
C LEU A 72 -15.15 10.66 10.35
N PHE A 73 -14.34 11.47 9.66
CA PHE A 73 -12.89 11.31 9.50
C PHE A 73 -12.16 10.98 10.82
N LYS A 74 -12.60 11.58 11.94
CA LYS A 74 -12.08 11.28 13.29
C LYS A 74 -12.19 9.81 13.69
N THR A 75 -13.26 9.12 13.33
CA THR A 75 -13.47 7.70 13.65
C THR A 75 -12.57 6.83 12.79
N GLN A 76 -12.35 7.20 11.52
CA GLN A 76 -11.45 6.49 10.63
C GLN A 76 -9.99 6.55 11.10
N VAL A 77 -9.52 7.74 11.52
CA VAL A 77 -8.17 7.91 12.10
C VAL A 77 -7.98 7.08 13.36
N LYS A 78 -9.00 6.97 14.21
CA LYS A 78 -8.94 6.13 15.42
C LYS A 78 -8.78 4.65 15.08
N ILE A 79 -9.51 4.15 14.07
CA ILE A 79 -9.41 2.75 13.64
C ILE A 79 -8.00 2.46 13.11
N GLU A 80 -7.42 3.35 12.30
CA GLU A 80 -6.04 3.21 11.82
C GLU A 80 -5.02 3.21 12.97
N LEU A 81 -5.18 4.12 13.94
CA LEU A 81 -4.30 4.18 15.11
C LEU A 81 -4.36 2.90 15.95
N VAL A 82 -5.56 2.36 16.17
CA VAL A 82 -5.76 1.08 16.86
C VAL A 82 -5.11 -0.07 16.10
N CYS A 83 -5.22 -0.09 14.77
CA CYS A 83 -4.60 -1.13 13.94
C CYS A 83 -3.06 -1.07 14.00
N VAL A 84 -2.47 0.13 13.96
CA VAL A 84 -1.01 0.33 14.12
C VAL A 84 -0.55 -0.07 15.52
N ALA A 85 -1.30 0.29 16.56
CA ALA A 85 -0.99 -0.09 17.94
C ALA A 85 -1.07 -1.62 18.13
N LEU A 86 -2.11 -2.26 17.60
CA LEU A 86 -2.27 -3.71 17.63
C LEU A 86 -1.14 -4.43 16.86
N HIS A 87 -0.78 -3.91 15.68
CA HIS A 87 0.33 -4.44 14.90
C HIS A 87 1.66 -4.35 15.67
N LYS A 88 1.93 -3.20 16.30
CA LYS A 88 3.11 -3.01 17.16
C LYS A 88 3.10 -3.91 18.40
N PHE A 89 1.95 -4.14 19.01
CA PHE A 89 1.81 -5.03 20.17
C PHE A 89 2.14 -6.48 19.79
N LEU A 90 1.53 -6.99 18.71
CA LEU A 90 1.79 -8.36 18.22
C LEU A 90 3.25 -8.55 17.77
N LEU A 91 3.87 -7.53 17.17
CA LEU A 91 5.30 -7.53 16.82
C LEU A 91 6.22 -7.50 18.05
N LYS A 92 5.75 -6.99 19.18
CA LYS A 92 6.52 -6.96 20.42
C LYS A 92 6.43 -8.29 21.16
N GLU A 93 5.27 -8.94 21.11
CA GLU A 93 5.05 -10.29 21.66
C GLU A 93 5.81 -11.36 20.85
N CYS A 94 5.76 -11.33 19.51
CA CYS A 94 6.55 -12.26 18.66
C CYS A 94 8.07 -11.99 18.64
N ARG A 95 8.58 -11.03 19.42
CA ARG A 95 10.03 -10.80 19.61
C ARG A 95 10.56 -11.39 20.92
N PHE A 96 9.73 -12.14 21.64
CA PHE A 96 10.13 -13.01 22.75
C PHE A 96 9.90 -14.48 22.35
N ASP A 97 10.65 -14.94 21.36
CA ASP A 97 11.07 -16.34 21.19
C ASP A 97 12.44 -16.35 20.50
#